data_AF-A0A2V9UNH3-F1
#
_entry.id   AF-A0A2V9UNH3-F1
#
_cell.length_a   1.000
_cell.length_b   1.000
_cell.length_c   1.000
_cell.angle_alpha   90.00
_cell.angle_beta   90.00
_cell.angle_gamma   90.00
#
_symmetry.space_group_name_H-M   'P 1'
#
loop_
_entity.id
_entity.type
_entity.pdbx_description
1 polymer ?
#
loop_
_entity_poly.entity_id
_entity_poly.type
_entity_poly.pdbx_seq_one_letter_code
_entity_poly.pdbx_strand_id
1 'polypeptide(L)'
;RIFSFSFHRGWPKDETGHGGGFVFDGRNLPNPGREERFKTLTGKDAAVIDYLNQQESVHQFLASALSLVDASVSEYQRRGFKNLMVSFGCTGGQHRSVYLAEQLAKRLRGKNGVEVVVRHRELENVGE
;
A
#
# COMPACT_ATOMS: atom_id res chain seq x y z
N ARG A 1 -0.26 -10.33 -2.61
CA ARG A 1 0.78 -9.41 -3.11
C ARG A 1 0.33 -7.98 -2.84
N ILE A 2 1.22 -7.12 -2.35
CA ILE A 2 0.92 -5.72 -2.03
C ILE A 2 1.88 -4.83 -2.82
N PHE A 3 1.36 -3.79 -3.46
CA PHE A 3 2.17 -2.83 -4.20
C PHE A 3 1.96 -1.41 -3.68
N SER A 4 3.03 -0.62 -3.71
CA SER A 4 2.91 0.84 -3.80
C SER A 4 3.37 1.32 -5.18
N PHE A 5 2.69 2.32 -5.73
CA PHE A 5 3.02 2.85 -7.05
C PHE A 5 2.78 4.37 -7.18
N SER A 6 3.34 4.94 -8.24
CA SER A 6 3.06 6.29 -8.74
C SER A 6 1.99 6.27 -9.82
N PHE A 7 0.93 7.07 -9.68
CA PHE A 7 -0.05 7.27 -10.75
C PHE A 7 0.57 7.86 -12.03
N HIS A 8 1.69 8.57 -11.95
CA HIS A 8 2.42 9.03 -13.15
C HIS A 8 3.04 7.89 -13.95
N ARG A 9 3.32 6.74 -13.31
CA ARG A 9 3.90 5.55 -13.96
C ARG A 9 2.87 4.45 -14.24
N GLY A 10 1.58 4.70 -13.96
CA GLY A 10 0.48 3.73 -14.10
C GLY A 10 0.42 2.70 -12.96
N TRP A 11 -0.70 2.00 -12.82
CA TRP A 11 -0.86 0.97 -11.78
C TRP A 11 -0.23 -0.37 -12.19
N PRO A 12 0.18 -1.23 -11.22
CA PRO A 12 0.69 -2.57 -11.49
C PRO A 12 -0.35 -3.46 -12.17
N LYS A 13 0.06 -4.21 -13.20
CA LYS A 13 -0.83 -5.17 -13.88
C LYS A 13 -1.00 -6.44 -13.04
N ASP A 14 -2.21 -7.00 -13.07
CA ASP A 14 -2.44 -8.37 -12.58
C ASP A 14 -1.97 -9.38 -13.63
N GLU A 15 -0.96 -10.17 -13.28
CA GLU A 15 -0.39 -11.22 -14.14
C GLU A 15 -1.00 -12.61 -13.86
N THR A 16 -1.86 -12.72 -12.84
CA THR A 16 -2.39 -14.01 -12.35
C THR A 16 -3.81 -14.31 -12.81
N GLY A 17 -4.48 -13.35 -13.47
CA GLY A 17 -5.81 -13.47 -14.08
C GLY A 17 -6.99 -13.50 -13.09
N HIS A 18 -6.87 -14.26 -12.01
CA HIS A 18 -7.87 -14.35 -10.94
C HIS A 18 -7.38 -13.78 -9.61
N GLY A 19 -6.27 -13.05 -9.61
CA GLY A 19 -5.63 -12.56 -8.39
C GLY A 19 -5.50 -11.05 -8.28
N GLY A 20 -6.10 -10.29 -9.19
CA GLY A 20 -6.41 -8.87 -8.99
C GLY A 20 -7.29 -8.64 -7.76
N GLY A 21 -7.39 -7.40 -7.33
CA GLY A 21 -8.15 -7.05 -6.13
C GLY A 21 -8.43 -5.56 -6.08
N PHE A 22 -7.64 -4.84 -5.30
CA PHE A 22 -7.92 -3.44 -5.00
C PHE A 22 -6.82 -2.52 -5.50
N VAL A 23 -7.22 -1.37 -6.04
CA VAL A 23 -6.36 -0.22 -6.26
C VAL A 23 -6.94 0.95 -5.46
N PHE A 24 -6.20 1.39 -4.46
CA PHE A 24 -6.60 2.49 -3.58
C PHE A 24 -5.81 3.76 -3.92
N ASP A 25 -6.51 4.85 -4.19
CA ASP A 25 -5.90 6.15 -4.47
C ASP A 25 -5.73 6.97 -3.19
N GLY A 26 -4.49 7.13 -2.74
CA GLY A 26 -4.14 7.92 -1.56
C GLY A 26 -3.79 9.39 -1.87
N ARG A 27 -4.05 9.90 -3.08
CA ARG A 27 -3.69 11.29 -3.45
C ARG A 27 -4.45 12.35 -2.68
N ASN A 28 -5.61 12.01 -2.10
CA ASN A 28 -6.40 12.89 -1.24
C ASN A 28 -5.81 13.08 0.17
N LEU A 29 -4.89 12.21 0.61
CA LEU A 29 -4.31 12.26 1.95
C LEU A 29 -3.27 13.39 2.10
N PRO A 30 -3.01 13.89 3.33
CA PRO A 30 -1.96 14.85 3.62
C PRO A 30 -0.63 14.46 2.98
N ASN A 31 0.07 15.45 2.40
CA ASN A 31 1.15 15.20 1.45
C ASN A 31 2.53 15.57 2.03
N PRO A 32 3.28 14.61 2.60
CA PRO A 32 4.64 14.85 3.12
C PRO A 32 5.57 15.46 2.06
N GLY A 33 5.39 15.12 0.78
CA GLY A 33 6.25 15.61 -0.31
C GLY A 33 6.20 17.12 -0.56
N ARG A 34 5.32 17.86 0.13
CA ARG A 34 5.34 19.34 0.13
C ARG A 34 6.30 19.95 1.15
N GLU A 35 6.85 19.16 2.06
CA GLU A 35 7.76 19.62 3.10
C GLU A 35 9.19 19.19 2.78
N GLU A 36 10.13 20.15 2.80
CA GLU A 36 11.53 19.92 2.44
C GLU A 36 12.16 18.75 3.22
N ARG A 37 11.85 18.68 4.52
CA ARG A 37 12.35 17.66 5.44
C ARG A 37 11.97 16.22 5.07
N PHE A 38 10.96 16.02 4.23
CA PHE A 38 10.50 14.69 3.81
C PHE A 38 10.90 14.34 2.37
N LYS A 39 11.53 15.26 1.61
CA LYS A 39 11.79 15.06 0.18
C LYS A 39 12.61 13.82 -0.15
N THR A 40 13.62 13.50 0.66
CA THR A 40 14.49 12.33 0.45
C THR A 40 14.03 11.11 1.22
N LEU A 41 13.05 11.26 2.11
CA LEU A 41 12.50 10.18 2.91
C LEU A 41 11.37 9.46 2.15
N THR A 42 11.03 8.28 2.62
CA THR A 42 10.00 7.40 2.04
C THR A 42 8.94 7.10 3.09
N GLY A 43 7.84 6.46 2.67
CA GLY A 43 6.82 5.96 3.60
C GLY A 43 7.30 4.90 4.59
N LYS A 44 8.56 4.45 4.50
CA LYS A 44 9.20 3.51 5.44
C LYS A 44 9.97 4.22 6.56
N ASP A 45 10.29 5.50 6.38
CA ASP A 45 11.11 6.24 7.33
C ASP A 45 10.26 6.77 8.49
N ALA A 46 10.80 6.67 9.71
CA ALA A 46 10.08 6.99 10.94
C ALA A 46 9.45 8.38 10.91
N ALA A 47 10.17 9.40 10.41
CA ALA A 47 9.66 10.77 10.37
C ALA A 47 8.41 10.92 9.48
N VAL A 48 8.34 10.18 8.37
CA VAL A 48 7.17 10.20 7.46
C VAL A 48 6.03 9.36 8.04
N ILE A 49 6.36 8.22 8.66
CA ILE A 49 5.39 7.38 9.38
C ILE A 49 4.71 8.18 10.49
N ASP A 50 5.48 8.87 11.33
CA ASP A 50 4.97 9.66 12.45
C ASP A 50 4.09 10.81 11.96
N TYR A 51 4.51 11.50 10.90
CA TYR A 51 3.70 12.54 10.27
C TYR A 51 2.34 12.02 9.83
N LEU A 52 2.32 10.89 9.10
CA LEU A 52 1.08 10.29 8.58
C LEU A 52 0.20 9.72 9.71
N ASN A 53 0.81 9.18 10.76
CA ASN A 53 0.13 8.68 11.95
C ASN A 53 -0.54 9.79 12.78
N GLN A 54 -0.19 11.06 12.59
CA GLN A 54 -0.86 12.17 13.28
C GLN A 54 -2.13 12.62 12.54
N GLN A 55 -2.42 12.07 11.35
CA GLN A 55 -3.50 12.54 10.50
C GLN A 55 -4.72 11.63 10.63
N GLU A 56 -5.83 12.16 11.17
CA GLU A 56 -7.08 11.41 11.30
C GLU A 56 -7.59 10.85 9.96
N SER A 57 -7.50 11.64 8.89
CA SER A 57 -7.92 11.24 7.54
C SER A 57 -7.14 10.03 7.01
N VAL A 58 -5.87 9.89 7.39
CA VAL A 58 -5.04 8.73 7.03
C VAL A 58 -5.54 7.48 7.75
N HIS A 59 -5.87 7.59 9.04
CA HIS A 59 -6.42 6.48 9.82
C HIS A 59 -7.77 6.01 9.30
N GLN A 60 -8.68 6.95 9.02
CA GLN A 60 -10.01 6.63 8.48
C GLN A 60 -9.93 5.93 7.12
N PHE A 61 -9.06 6.43 6.23
CA PHE A 61 -8.82 5.81 4.92
C PHE A 61 -8.24 4.39 5.09
N LEU A 62 -7.20 4.26 5.92
CA LEU A 62 -6.52 2.99 6.14
C LEU A 62 -7.48 1.96 6.74
N ALA A 63 -8.23 2.31 7.78
CA ALA A 63 -9.21 1.41 8.40
C ALA A 63 -10.25 0.89 7.38
N SER A 64 -10.75 1.76 6.52
CA SER A 64 -11.71 1.38 5.47
C SER A 64 -11.08 0.42 4.45
N ALA A 65 -9.87 0.73 3.98
CA ALA A 65 -9.14 -0.13 3.04
C ALA A 65 -8.81 -1.49 3.66
N LEU A 66 -8.32 -1.51 4.91
CA LEU A 66 -8.01 -2.73 5.64
C LEU A 66 -9.25 -3.61 5.83
N SER A 67 -10.40 -3.03 6.15
CA SER A 67 -11.66 -3.77 6.32
C SER A 67 -12.08 -4.49 5.02
N LEU A 68 -12.04 -3.80 3.88
CA LEU A 68 -12.36 -4.38 2.57
C LEU A 68 -11.41 -5.50 2.18
N VAL A 69 -10.11 -5.30 2.42
CA VAL A 69 -9.09 -6.32 2.13
C VAL A 69 -9.23 -7.51 3.07
N ASP A 70 -9.49 -7.28 4.36
CA ASP A 70 -9.66 -8.35 5.35
C ASP A 70 -10.84 -9.26 5.01
N ALA A 71 -11.99 -8.68 4.62
CA ALA A 71 -13.15 -9.44 4.18
C ALA A 71 -12.83 -10.27 2.93
N SER A 72 -12.11 -9.67 1.97
CA SER A 72 -11.75 -10.34 0.71
C SER A 72 -10.77 -11.49 0.93
N VAL A 73 -9.76 -11.32 1.79
CA VAL A 73 -8.82 -12.39 2.13
C VAL A 73 -9.55 -13.61 2.70
N SER A 74 -10.48 -13.40 3.64
CA SER A 74 -11.26 -14.48 4.24
C SER A 74 -12.10 -15.24 3.20
N GLU A 75 -12.76 -14.51 2.29
CA GLU A 75 -13.56 -15.13 1.23
C GLU A 75 -12.70 -15.87 0.19
N TYR A 76 -11.53 -15.33 -0.14
CA TYR A 76 -10.57 -15.99 -1.05
C TYR A 76 -10.08 -17.31 -0.46
N GLN A 77 -9.73 -17.32 0.84
CA GLN A 77 -9.37 -18.56 1.54
C GLN A 77 -10.52 -19.56 1.52
N ARG A 78 -11.75 -19.13 1.81
CA ARG A 78 -12.95 -19.99 1.79
C ARG A 78 -13.20 -20.62 0.42
N ARG A 79 -12.95 -19.88 -0.67
CA ARG A 79 -13.12 -20.34 -2.06
C ARG A 79 -11.91 -21.08 -2.63
N GLY A 80 -10.80 -21.17 -1.90
CA GLY A 80 -9.57 -21.80 -2.36
C GLY A 80 -8.76 -20.98 -3.37
N PHE A 81 -9.05 -19.68 -3.51
CA PHE A 81 -8.28 -18.77 -4.37
C PHE A 81 -6.90 -18.50 -3.78
N LYS A 82 -5.89 -18.46 -4.66
CA LYS A 82 -4.48 -18.47 -4.25
C LYS A 82 -3.80 -17.10 -4.28
N ASN A 83 -4.36 -16.15 -5.04
CA ASN A 83 -3.72 -14.86 -5.28
C ASN A 83 -4.71 -13.74 -4.98
N LEU A 84 -4.25 -12.70 -4.29
CA LEU A 84 -4.92 -11.42 -4.13
C LEU A 84 -3.87 -10.31 -4.24
N MET A 85 -4.13 -9.33 -5.09
CA MET A 85 -3.29 -8.17 -5.32
C MET A 85 -3.98 -6.92 -4.75
N VAL A 86 -3.24 -6.18 -3.93
CA VAL A 86 -3.68 -4.88 -3.40
C VAL A 86 -2.62 -3.83 -3.70
N SER A 87 -3.03 -2.74 -4.33
CA SER A 87 -2.13 -1.68 -4.77
C SER A 87 -2.55 -0.34 -4.16
N PHE A 88 -1.61 0.38 -3.55
CA PHE A 88 -1.81 1.76 -3.11
C PHE A 88 -1.07 2.70 -4.05
N GLY A 89 -1.78 3.71 -4.57
CA GLY A 89 -1.24 4.70 -5.47
C GLY A 89 -1.15 6.08 -4.81
N CYS A 90 -0.07 6.81 -5.08
CA CYS A 90 -0.02 8.25 -4.85
C CYS A 90 0.62 8.96 -6.04
N THR A 91 0.83 10.27 -5.98
CA THR A 91 1.41 11.02 -7.09
C THR A 91 2.81 10.52 -7.45
N GLY A 92 3.76 10.55 -6.49
CA GLY A 92 5.17 10.21 -6.73
C GLY A 92 5.56 8.77 -6.42
N GLY A 93 4.70 7.97 -5.79
CA GLY A 93 5.01 6.58 -5.40
C GLY A 93 5.97 6.41 -4.21
N GLN A 94 6.34 7.51 -3.52
CA GLN A 94 7.42 7.53 -2.53
C GLN A 94 6.95 7.53 -1.06
N HIS A 95 5.89 8.28 -0.72
CA HIS A 95 5.48 8.50 0.68
C HIS A 95 4.19 7.77 1.04
N ARG A 96 3.04 8.35 0.67
CA ARG A 96 1.70 7.90 1.09
C ARG A 96 1.41 6.46 0.68
N SER A 97 1.66 6.12 -0.58
CA SER A 97 1.40 4.77 -1.08
C SER A 97 2.30 3.72 -0.42
N VAL A 98 3.58 4.04 -0.18
CA VAL A 98 4.54 3.18 0.50
C VAL A 98 4.09 2.92 1.93
N TYR A 99 3.74 3.98 2.67
CA TYR A 99 3.23 3.87 4.02
C TYR A 99 1.98 2.98 4.10
N LEU A 100 0.98 3.22 3.26
CA LEU A 100 -0.27 2.43 3.25
C LEU A 100 -0.02 0.95 2.92
N ALA A 101 0.87 0.67 1.97
CA ALA A 101 1.26 -0.69 1.61
C ALA A 101 1.92 -1.44 2.78
N GLU A 102 2.84 -0.78 3.50
CA GLU A 102 3.51 -1.36 4.67
C GLU A 102 2.53 -1.59 5.84
N GLN A 103 1.58 -0.69 6.07
CA GLN A 103 0.54 -0.90 7.09
C GLN A 103 -0.35 -2.11 6.76
N LEU A 104 -0.77 -2.27 5.51
CA LEU A 104 -1.51 -3.47 5.09
C LEU A 104 -0.66 -4.73 5.24
N ALA A 105 0.62 -4.67 4.88
CA ALA A 105 1.52 -5.81 5.02
C ALA A 105 1.66 -6.24 6.48
N LYS A 106 1.84 -5.28 7.39
CA LYS A 106 1.87 -5.53 8.84
C LYS A 106 0.57 -6.18 9.32
N ARG A 107 -0.59 -5.69 8.86
CA ARG A 107 -1.90 -6.26 9.20
C ARG A 107 -2.05 -7.71 8.73
N LEU A 108 -1.64 -8.02 7.50
CA LEU A 108 -1.85 -9.34 6.90
C LEU A 108 -0.82 -10.39 7.32
N ARG A 109 0.42 -10.00 7.65
CA ARG A 109 1.45 -10.94 8.15
C ARG A 109 1.04 -11.64 9.46
N GLY A 110 0.10 -11.07 10.21
CA GLY A 110 -0.48 -11.69 11.41
C GLY A 110 -1.59 -12.71 11.13
N LYS A 111 -1.99 -12.94 9.86
CA LYS A 111 -3.07 -13.87 9.52
C LYS A 111 -2.54 -15.24 9.10
N ASN A 112 -3.10 -16.30 9.68
CA ASN A 112 -2.73 -17.68 9.35
C ASN A 112 -3.04 -18.00 7.88
N GLY A 113 -2.10 -18.67 7.21
CA GLY A 113 -2.27 -19.13 5.84
C GLY A 113 -2.27 -18.02 4.79
N VAL A 114 -1.73 -16.83 5.12
CA VAL A 114 -1.57 -15.71 4.19
C VAL A 114 -0.08 -15.42 3.99
N GLU A 115 0.41 -15.62 2.77
CA GLU A 115 1.75 -15.18 2.38
C GLU A 115 1.71 -13.71 1.89
N VAL A 116 2.59 -12.88 2.45
CA VAL A 116 2.63 -11.45 2.14
C VAL A 116 3.93 -11.07 1.44
N VAL A 117 3.82 -10.75 0.16
CA VAL A 117 4.90 -10.16 -0.66
C VAL A 117 4.57 -8.69 -0.90
N VAL A 118 5.49 -7.79 -0.56
CA VAL A 118 5.38 -6.33 -0.75
C VAL A 118 6.36 -5.89 -1.82
N ARG A 119 5.94 -5.00 -2.72
CA ARG A 119 6.78 -4.37 -3.74
C ARG A 119 6.52 -2.88 -3.82
N HIS A 120 7.60 -2.09 -3.87
CA HIS A 120 7.52 -0.64 -3.92
C HIS A 120 8.10 -0.17 -5.25
N ARG A 121 7.25 -0.01 -6.25
CA ARG A 121 7.68 0.11 -7.65
C ARG A 121 8.69 1.24 -7.88
N GLU A 122 8.50 2.38 -7.23
CA GLU A 122 9.39 3.54 -7.38
C GLU A 122 10.62 3.50 -6.47
N LEU A 123 10.65 2.61 -5.48
CA LEU A 123 11.81 2.43 -4.58
C LEU A 123 12.73 1.28 -5.04
N GLU A 124 12.27 0.40 -5.94
CA GLU A 124 13.04 -0.72 -6.46
C GLU A 124 14.18 -0.29 -7.41
N ASN A 125 14.12 0.92 -7.98
CA ASN A 125 15.09 1.41 -8.98
C ASN A 125 16.14 2.40 -8.40
N VAL A 126 16.31 2.49 -7.08
CA VAL A 126 17.27 3.42 -6.45
C VAL A 126 18.68 2.81 -6.34
N GLY A 127 19.02 1.83 -7.18
CA GLY A 127 20.26 1.05 -7.06
C GLY A 127 20.78 0.44 -8.37
N GLU A 128 20.61 1.13 -9.50
CA GLU A 128 21.47 0.96 -10.69
C GLU A 128 22.29 2.22 -10.93
#